data_AF-A0A2R6G4W4-F1
#
_entry.id   AF-A0A2R6G4W4-F1
#
_cell.length_a   1.000
_cell.length_b   1.000
_cell.length_c   1.000
_cell.angle_alpha   90.00
_cell.angle_beta   90.00
_cell.angle_gamma   90.00
#
_symmetry.space_group_name_H-M   'P 1'
#
loop_
_entity.id
_entity.type
_entity.pdbx_description
1 polymer ?
#
loop_
_entity_poly.entity_id
_entity_poly.type
_entity_poly.pdbx_seq_one_letter_code
_entity_poly.pdbx_strand_id
1 'polypeptide(L)'
;MLARERPDIHRTSFDRQFYREVAAFADRFNESARAGESGTVERFLDSERVTFVVEPPGGPPAVVSFRTTDDGRIVDLRAGARPDATVRFRTDARTAHRLFA
;
A
#
# COMPACT_ATOMS: atom_id res chain seq x y z
N MET A 1 -11.55 26.24 -8.47
CA MET A 1 -10.29 25.60 -8.90
C MET A 1 -9.60 25.06 -7.65
N LEU A 2 -9.95 23.85 -7.21
CA LEU A 2 -9.37 23.28 -5.98
C LEU A 2 -8.01 22.69 -6.33
N ALA A 3 -6.96 23.27 -5.76
CA ALA A 3 -5.62 22.72 -5.81
C ALA A 3 -5.70 21.27 -5.29
N ARG A 4 -5.49 20.29 -6.16
CA ARG A 4 -5.15 18.93 -5.74
C ARG A 4 -3.76 19.05 -5.12
N GLU A 5 -3.69 19.31 -3.82
CA GLU A 5 -2.48 19.07 -3.03
C GLU A 5 -2.04 17.64 -3.36
N ARG A 6 -0.97 17.53 -4.15
CA ARG A 6 -0.28 16.25 -4.29
C ARG A 6 0.27 15.98 -2.90
N PRO A 7 -0.15 14.91 -2.21
CA PRO A 7 0.42 14.63 -0.91
C PRO A 7 1.94 14.56 -1.07
N ASP A 8 2.66 15.10 -0.11
CA ASP A 8 4.12 15.24 -0.09
C ASP A 8 4.80 14.02 0.57
N ILE A 9 4.31 12.88 0.16
CA ILE A 9 4.55 11.49 0.54
C ILE A 9 6.00 10.98 0.53
N HIS A 10 6.98 11.81 0.15
CA HIS A 10 8.39 11.46 0.23
C HIS A 10 9.20 12.43 1.10
N ARG A 11 8.52 13.28 1.89
CA ARG A 11 9.19 14.29 2.73
C ARG A 11 9.89 13.69 3.94
N THR A 12 9.36 12.63 4.55
CA THR A 12 9.95 12.06 5.75
C THR A 12 10.83 10.84 5.46
N SER A 13 11.73 10.50 6.38
CA SER A 13 12.49 9.24 6.33
C SER A 13 11.57 8.03 6.51
N PHE A 14 10.55 8.17 7.37
CA PHE A 14 9.54 7.15 7.62
C PHE A 14 8.76 6.81 6.34
N ASP A 15 8.23 7.81 5.62
CA ASP A 15 7.45 7.55 4.39
C ASP A 15 8.30 6.85 3.31
N ARG A 16 9.58 7.23 3.20
CA ARG A 16 10.52 6.61 2.24
C ARG A 16 10.86 5.18 2.62
N GLN A 17 11.04 4.91 3.92
CA GLN A 17 11.28 3.56 4.40
C GLN A 17 10.04 2.68 4.18
N PHE A 18 8.87 3.15 4.61
CA PHE A 18 7.61 2.46 4.45
C PHE A 18 7.32 2.14 2.98
N TYR A 19 7.52 3.10 2.07
CA TYR A 19 7.34 2.85 0.64
C TYR A 19 8.25 1.74 0.12
N ARG A 20 9.52 1.68 0.56
CA ARG A 20 10.45 0.60 0.19
C ARG A 20 10.02 -0.75 0.75
N GLU A 21 9.54 -0.79 1.99
CA GLU A 21 9.03 -2.02 2.61
C GLU A 21 7.80 -2.55 1.86
N VAL A 22 6.87 -1.68 1.47
CA VAL A 22 5.70 -2.07 0.67
C VAL A 22 6.09 -2.50 -0.74
N ALA A 23 7.05 -1.83 -1.37
CA ALA A 23 7.57 -2.26 -2.68
C ALA A 23 8.19 -3.66 -2.61
N ALA A 24 9.04 -3.92 -1.61
CA ALA A 24 9.62 -5.24 -1.38
C ALA A 24 8.58 -6.31 -1.06
N PHE A 25 7.53 -5.97 -0.29
CA PHE A 25 6.39 -6.85 -0.08
C PHE A 25 5.67 -7.15 -1.38
N ALA A 26 5.38 -6.15 -2.21
CA ALA A 26 4.71 -6.33 -3.49
C ALA A 26 5.50 -7.24 -4.44
N ASP A 27 6.82 -7.13 -4.47
CA ASP A 27 7.68 -8.02 -5.25
C ASP A 27 7.59 -9.47 -4.75
N ARG A 28 7.73 -9.71 -3.43
CA ARG A 28 7.60 -11.04 -2.81
C ARG A 28 6.22 -11.65 -3.05
N PHE A 29 5.18 -10.84 -2.90
CA PHE A 29 3.80 -11.26 -3.09
C PHE A 29 3.49 -11.62 -4.55
N ASN A 30 4.03 -10.85 -5.50
CA ASN A 30 3.91 -11.17 -6.92
C ASN A 30 4.70 -12.44 -7.30
N GLU A 31 5.78 -12.76 -6.58
CA GLU A 31 6.49 -14.04 -6.71
C GLU A 31 5.67 -15.22 -6.15
N SER A 32 5.05 -15.08 -4.97
CA SER A 32 4.21 -16.15 -4.39
C SER A 32 2.92 -16.38 -5.18
N ALA A 33 2.30 -15.32 -5.72
CA ALA A 33 1.13 -15.44 -6.59
C ALA A 33 1.43 -16.28 -7.85
N ARG A 34 2.68 -16.27 -8.35
CA ARG A 34 3.11 -17.17 -9.45
C ARG A 34 3.23 -18.63 -9.02
N ALA A 35 3.41 -18.90 -7.73
CA ALA A 35 3.55 -20.25 -7.17
C ALA A 35 2.21 -20.89 -6.79
N GLY A 36 1.09 -20.16 -6.87
CA GLY A 36 -0.26 -20.69 -6.65
C GLY A 36 -0.69 -20.82 -5.18
N GLU A 37 0.10 -20.31 -4.24
CA GLU A 37 -0.25 -20.25 -2.82
C GLU A 37 -0.88 -18.88 -2.52
N SER A 38 -2.21 -18.80 -2.54
CA SER A 38 -2.93 -17.55 -2.28
C SER A 38 -3.83 -17.71 -1.04
N GLY A 39 -3.55 -16.96 0.03
CA GLY A 39 -4.24 -16.95 1.31
C GLY A 39 -5.54 -16.13 1.31
N THR A 40 -6.30 -16.19 2.41
CA THR A 40 -7.66 -15.61 2.50
C THR A 40 -7.71 -14.09 2.32
N VAL A 41 -6.64 -13.36 2.63
CA VAL A 41 -6.58 -11.89 2.49
C VAL A 41 -6.43 -11.46 1.03
N GLU A 42 -5.80 -12.27 0.17
CA GLU A 42 -5.66 -12.01 -1.27
C GLU A 42 -7.02 -11.85 -1.96
N ARG A 43 -7.95 -12.78 -1.71
CA ARG A 43 -9.28 -12.76 -2.34
C ARG A 43 -10.11 -11.52 -2.02
N PHE A 44 -9.87 -10.87 -0.88
CA PHE A 44 -10.58 -9.64 -0.52
C PHE A 44 -10.07 -8.41 -1.26
N LEU A 45 -8.89 -8.52 -1.87
CA LEU A 45 -8.25 -7.42 -2.58
C LEU A 45 -8.25 -7.64 -4.08
N ASP A 46 -8.74 -8.75 -4.63
CA ASP A 46 -8.73 -8.98 -6.08
C ASP A 46 -9.44 -7.85 -6.86
N SER A 47 -8.77 -7.35 -7.90
CA SER A 47 -9.28 -6.27 -8.77
C SER A 47 -9.56 -4.92 -8.08
N GLU A 48 -9.00 -4.69 -6.90
CA GLU A 48 -9.22 -3.47 -6.12
C GLU A 48 -8.20 -2.35 -6.41
N ARG A 49 -8.62 -1.12 -6.11
CA ARG A 49 -7.77 0.08 -6.06
C ARG A 49 -7.57 0.43 -4.59
N VAL A 50 -6.43 0.04 -4.03
CA VAL A 50 -6.18 0.11 -2.59
C VAL A 50 -5.42 1.40 -2.24
N THR A 51 -5.82 2.05 -1.16
CA THR A 51 -5.02 3.06 -0.46
C THR A 51 -4.75 2.61 0.96
N PHE A 52 -3.47 2.47 1.30
CA PHE A 52 -3.00 2.11 2.62
C PHE A 52 -2.41 3.35 3.32
N VAL A 53 -2.91 3.66 4.50
CA VAL A 53 -2.52 4.81 5.32
C VAL A 53 -1.92 4.31 6.62
N VAL A 54 -0.67 4.66 6.88
CA VAL A 54 0.04 4.29 8.10
C VAL A 54 0.28 5.50 8.96
N GLU A 55 -0.21 5.43 10.19
CA GLU A 55 0.02 6.44 11.21
C GLU A 55 1.29 6.10 12.00
N PRO A 56 2.36 6.92 11.89
CA PRO A 56 3.49 6.79 12.78
C PRO A 56 3.11 7.29 14.19
N PRO A 57 3.87 6.91 15.24
CA PRO A 57 3.67 7.42 16.60
C PRO A 57 3.89 8.94 16.74
N GLY A 58 4.46 9.59 15.71
CA GLY A 58 4.54 11.04 15.60
C GLY A 58 4.86 11.46 14.16
N GLY A 59 4.31 12.60 13.74
CA GLY A 59 4.48 13.12 12.38
C GLY A 59 3.31 12.78 11.43
N PRO A 60 3.39 13.22 10.17
CA PRO A 60 2.34 12.98 9.19
C PRO A 60 2.26 11.50 8.80
N PRO A 61 1.08 11.02 8.35
CA PRO A 61 0.91 9.63 7.94
C PRO A 61 1.63 9.33 6.61
N ALA A 62 2.17 8.13 6.51
CA ALA A 62 2.64 7.57 5.25
C ALA A 62 1.45 7.03 4.47
N VAL A 63 1.39 7.33 3.18
CA VAL A 63 0.30 6.86 2.31
C VAL A 63 0.89 6.18 1.10
N VAL A 64 0.37 5.01 0.77
CA VAL A 64 0.72 4.28 -0.45
C VAL A 64 -0.56 3.78 -1.10
N SER A 65 -0.57 3.75 -2.42
CA SER A 65 -1.67 3.21 -3.18
C SER A 65 -1.15 2.27 -4.24
N PHE A 66 -1.95 1.25 -4.53
CA PHE A 66 -1.66 0.28 -5.57
C PHE A 66 -2.97 -0.26 -6.14
N ARG A 67 -2.85 -1.02 -7.22
CA ARG A 67 -3.92 -1.81 -7.77
C ARG A 67 -3.57 -3.27 -7.61
N THR A 68 -4.59 -4.08 -7.47
CA THR A 68 -4.51 -5.53 -7.52
C THR A 68 -5.21 -5.98 -8.79
N THR A 69 -4.65 -7.00 -9.44
CA THR A 69 -5.25 -7.63 -10.63
C THR A 69 -6.12 -8.82 -10.21
N ASP A 70 -6.84 -9.42 -11.16
CA ASP A 70 -7.69 -10.60 -10.93
C ASP A 70 -6.89 -11.84 -10.49
N ASP A 71 -5.59 -11.88 -10.81
CA ASP A 71 -4.65 -12.92 -10.38
C ASP A 71 -3.86 -12.52 -9.13
N GLY A 72 -4.39 -11.56 -8.36
CA GLY A 72 -3.83 -11.15 -7.08
C GLY A 72 -2.52 -10.38 -7.18
N ARG A 73 -2.07 -9.90 -8.36
CA ARG A 73 -0.80 -9.16 -8.45
C ARG A 73 -0.95 -7.71 -8.08
N ILE A 74 0.03 -7.18 -7.35
CA ILE A 74 0.16 -5.76 -7.05
C ILE A 74 0.83 -5.04 -8.22
N VAL A 75 0.15 -4.04 -8.76
CA VAL A 75 0.60 -3.17 -9.86
C VAL A 75 0.31 -1.69 -9.55
N ASP A 76 0.85 -0.77 -10.36
CA ASP A 76 0.65 0.68 -10.20
C ASP A 76 0.97 1.20 -8.77
N LEU A 77 1.99 0.61 -8.13
CA LEU A 77 2.44 1.04 -6.82
C LEU A 77 2.93 2.49 -6.91
N ARG A 78 2.35 3.35 -6.07
CA ARG A 78 2.71 4.74 -5.98
C ARG A 78 2.55 5.22 -4.56
N ALA A 79 3.36 6.17 -4.16
CA ALA A 79 3.06 6.83 -2.92
C ALA A 79 1.76 7.66 -3.10
N GLY A 80 0.99 7.79 -2.02
CA GLY A 80 -0.08 8.78 -1.89
C GLY A 80 -1.44 8.28 -2.29
N ALA A 81 -2.46 8.93 -1.72
CA ALA A 81 -3.84 8.51 -1.92
C ALA A 81 -4.26 8.61 -3.39
N ARG A 82 -5.12 7.70 -3.82
CA ARG A 82 -5.88 7.87 -5.06
C ARG A 82 -7.31 8.34 -4.76
N PRO A 83 -7.85 9.30 -5.52
CA PRO A 83 -9.24 9.69 -5.38
C PRO A 83 -10.21 8.59 -5.84
N ASP A 84 -9.74 7.64 -6.64
CA ASP A 84 -10.48 6.51 -7.19
C ASP A 84 -10.26 5.20 -6.42
N ALA A 85 -9.74 5.27 -5.20
CA ALA A 85 -9.56 4.09 -4.35
C ALA A 85 -10.91 3.49 -3.98
N THR A 86 -11.04 2.19 -4.17
CA THR A 86 -12.23 1.40 -3.80
C THR A 86 -12.10 0.84 -2.40
N VAL A 87 -10.86 0.58 -1.95
CA VAL A 87 -10.57 0.12 -0.59
C VAL A 87 -9.57 1.06 0.07
N ARG A 88 -9.85 1.42 1.32
CA ARG A 88 -8.94 2.21 2.15
C ARG A 88 -8.67 1.51 3.47
N PHE A 89 -7.41 1.15 3.68
CA PHE A 89 -6.92 0.64 4.95
C PHE A 89 -6.18 1.72 5.71
N ARG A 90 -6.46 1.82 7.00
CA ARG A 90 -5.74 2.70 7.92
C ARG A 90 -5.26 1.88 9.09
N THR A 91 -3.99 2.02 9.43
CA THR A 91 -3.39 1.30 10.56
C THR A 91 -2.24 2.07 11.16
N ASP A 92 -1.75 1.62 12.31
CA ASP A 92 -0.56 2.15 12.96
C ASP A 92 0.72 1.49 12.41
N ALA A 93 1.87 2.14 12.60
CA ALA A 93 3.16 1.64 12.13
C ALA A 93 3.52 0.24 12.66
N ARG A 94 3.14 -0.11 13.89
CA ARG A 94 3.44 -1.42 14.49
C ARG A 94 2.62 -2.54 13.84
N THR A 95 1.39 -2.25 13.48
CA THR A 95 0.51 -3.19 12.78
C THR A 95 0.92 -3.31 11.32
N ALA A 96 1.25 -2.21 10.65
CA ALA A 96 1.83 -2.25 9.30
C ALA A 96 3.09 -3.12 9.23
N HIS A 97 4.03 -2.93 10.16
CA HIS A 97 5.24 -3.74 10.21
C HIS A 97 4.95 -5.24 10.36
N ARG A 98 3.93 -5.63 11.14
CA ARG A 98 3.52 -7.04 11.28
C ARG A 98 2.88 -7.63 10.01
N LEU A 99 2.25 -6.80 9.18
CA LEU A 99 1.62 -7.23 7.94
C LEU A 99 2.61 -7.38 6.78
N PHE A 100 3.68 -6.57 6.79
CA PHE A 100 4.64 -6.48 5.67
C PHE A 100 6.03 -7.07 5.97
N ALA A 101 6.34 -7.44 7.21
CA ALA A 101 7.56 -8.20 7.55
C ALA A 101 7.51 -9.60 6.93
#